data_AF-A0A972ZYB5-F1
#
_entry.id   AF-A0A972ZYB5-F1
#
_cell.length_a   1.000
_cell.length_b   1.000
_cell.length_c   1.000
_cell.angle_alpha   90.00
_cell.angle_beta   90.00
_cell.angle_gamma   90.00
#
_symmetry.space_group_name_H-M   'P 1'
#
loop_
_entity.id
_entity.type
_entity.pdbx_description
1 polymer ?
#
loop_
_entity_poly.entity_id
_entity_poly.type
_entity_poly.pdbx_seq_one_letter_code
_entity_poly.pdbx_strand_id
1 'polypeptide(L)'
;MFTSLGCCTVAPSKDLPEFCSLFNGQDLSGWVPVNTGPETWTVRDGLLVCSGQPIGVMRSEKQYENFVLHIEWRHMESGGNSGVFIWSEGTVP
;
A
#
# COMPACT_ATOMS: atom_id res chain seq x y z
N MET A 1 20.35 -21.39 -33.64
CA MET A 1 21.61 -20.69 -33.35
C MET A 1 21.55 -19.34 -34.06
N PHE A 2 21.38 -18.24 -33.33
CA PHE A 2 21.58 -16.88 -33.84
C PHE A 2 22.23 -16.07 -32.72
N THR A 3 23.45 -15.61 -32.97
CA THR A 3 24.21 -14.68 -32.13
C THR A 3 23.90 -13.25 -32.55
N SER A 4 23.63 -12.38 -31.59
CA SER A 4 23.71 -10.93 -31.77
C SER A 4 24.43 -10.33 -30.57
N LEU A 5 25.63 -9.79 -30.80
CA LEU A 5 26.28 -8.85 -29.87
C LEU A 5 25.66 -7.46 -30.10
N GLY A 6 25.19 -6.84 -29.03
CA GLY A 6 24.84 -5.42 -29.00
C GLY A 6 25.42 -4.79 -27.75
N CYS A 7 26.42 -3.92 -27.91
CA CYS A 7 26.91 -3.07 -26.85
C CYS A 7 25.88 -1.95 -26.63
N CYS A 8 25.09 -2.03 -25.57
CA CYS A 8 24.28 -0.90 -25.13
C CYS A 8 25.14 -0.03 -24.21
N THR A 9 25.61 1.09 -24.74
CA THR A 9 26.07 2.22 -23.92
C THR A 9 24.89 2.69 -23.07
N VAL A 10 24.92 2.42 -21.76
CA VAL A 10 23.88 2.89 -20.84
C VAL A 10 24.12 4.40 -20.66
N ALA A 11 23.28 5.21 -21.29
CA ALA A 11 23.15 6.63 -20.98
C ALA A 11 22.60 6.79 -19.56
N PRO A 12 22.94 7.87 -18.83
CA PRO A 12 22.44 8.08 -17.48
C PRO A 12 20.92 8.32 -17.55
N SER A 13 20.13 7.47 -16.90
CA SER A 13 18.69 7.57 -16.96
C SER A 13 18.19 8.80 -16.18
N LYS A 14 17.35 9.61 -16.83
CA LYS A 14 16.46 10.58 -16.18
C LYS A 14 15.12 9.88 -15.96
N ASP A 15 15.09 8.86 -15.11
CA ASP A 15 13.84 8.12 -14.92
C ASP A 15 12.81 9.00 -14.20
N LEU A 16 11.63 9.11 -14.81
CA LEU A 16 10.48 9.75 -14.20
C LEU A 16 10.03 8.90 -12.99
N PRO A 17 9.43 9.52 -11.96
CA PRO A 17 8.90 8.75 -10.84
C PRO A 17 7.87 7.74 -11.35
N GLU A 18 8.10 6.46 -11.08
CA GLU A 18 7.16 5.38 -11.38
C GLU A 18 6.31 5.08 -10.14
N PHE A 19 5.07 4.64 -10.37
CA PHE A 19 4.24 4.13 -9.28
C PHE A 19 4.80 2.82 -8.76
N CYS A 20 4.94 2.72 -7.43
CA CYS A 20 5.23 1.48 -6.74
C CYS A 20 4.00 1.04 -5.94
N SER A 21 3.74 -0.27 -5.93
CA SER A 21 2.63 -0.83 -5.17
C SER A 21 2.95 -0.80 -3.67
N LEU A 22 2.09 -0.15 -2.87
CA LEU A 22 2.16 -0.18 -1.41
C LEU A 22 1.60 -1.48 -0.82
N PHE A 23 0.70 -2.15 -1.54
CA PHE A 23 0.11 -3.43 -1.14
C PHE A 23 0.52 -4.53 -2.11
N ASN A 24 0.96 -5.66 -1.59
CA ASN A 24 1.49 -6.77 -2.38
C ASN A 24 0.41 -7.74 -2.91
N GLY A 25 -0.86 -7.54 -2.53
CA GLY A 25 -1.98 -8.39 -2.96
C GLY A 25 -2.09 -9.73 -2.23
N GLN A 26 -1.20 -10.04 -1.28
CA GLN A 26 -1.07 -11.38 -0.68
C GLN A 26 -1.22 -11.33 0.83
N ASP A 27 -0.55 -10.40 1.49
CA ASP A 27 -0.51 -10.28 2.94
C ASP A 27 -0.29 -8.83 3.40
N LEU A 28 -0.19 -8.64 4.71
CA LEU A 28 -0.04 -7.33 5.34
C LEU A 28 1.42 -6.94 5.55
N SER A 29 2.37 -7.57 4.85
CA SER A 29 3.78 -7.20 4.95
C SER A 29 3.99 -5.73 4.55
N GLY A 30 4.76 -5.00 5.36
CA GLY A 30 4.96 -3.55 5.18
C GLY A 30 3.82 -2.68 5.71
N TRP A 31 2.86 -3.27 6.43
CA TRP A 31 1.78 -2.55 7.09
C TRP A 31 1.80 -2.77 8.60
N VAL A 32 1.43 -1.72 9.34
CA VAL A 32 1.43 -1.70 10.81
C VAL A 32 0.01 -1.41 11.30
N PRO A 33 -0.60 -2.33 12.08
CA PRO A 33 -1.90 -2.09 12.70
C PRO A 33 -1.80 -1.03 13.80
N VAL A 34 -2.80 -0.16 13.91
CA VAL A 34 -2.87 0.89 14.94
C VAL A 34 -4.24 0.86 15.61
N ASN A 35 -4.25 0.46 16.89
CA ASN A 35 -5.47 0.25 17.68
C ASN A 35 -6.44 -0.80 17.08
N THR A 36 -5.91 -1.77 16.33
CA THR A 36 -6.71 -2.85 15.71
C THR A 36 -6.32 -4.22 16.23
N GLY A 37 -7.24 -5.19 16.12
CA GLY A 37 -7.00 -6.58 16.47
C GLY A 37 -6.48 -7.42 15.30
N PRO A 38 -6.08 -8.68 15.55
CA PRO A 38 -5.56 -9.59 14.51
C PRO A 38 -6.52 -9.82 13.33
N GLU A 39 -7.83 -9.79 13.60
CA GLU A 39 -8.88 -10.04 12.60
C GLU A 39 -9.47 -8.75 12.00
N THR A 40 -8.99 -7.57 12.41
CA THR A 40 -9.56 -6.31 11.91
C THR A 40 -9.21 -6.07 10.45
N TRP A 41 -8.00 -6.47 10.04
CA TRP A 41 -7.52 -6.34 8.68
C TRP A 41 -7.17 -7.71 8.13
N THR A 42 -7.70 -8.04 6.97
CA THR A 42 -7.45 -9.32 6.30
C THR A 42 -7.21 -9.11 4.81
N VAL A 43 -6.55 -10.07 4.17
CA VAL A 43 -6.44 -10.12 2.70
C VAL A 43 -7.38 -11.19 2.17
N ARG A 44 -8.27 -10.82 1.23
CA ARG A 44 -9.24 -11.73 0.60
C ARG A 44 -9.32 -11.42 -0.88
N ASP A 45 -9.10 -12.42 -1.74
CA ASP A 45 -9.15 -12.28 -3.20
C ASP A 45 -8.27 -11.13 -3.75
N GLY A 46 -7.10 -10.93 -3.16
CA GLY A 46 -6.19 -9.85 -3.53
C GLY A 46 -6.63 -8.45 -3.06
N LEU A 47 -7.63 -8.36 -2.19
CA LEU A 47 -8.12 -7.12 -1.59
C LEU A 47 -7.74 -7.04 -0.11
N LEU A 48 -7.33 -5.85 0.32
CA LEU A 48 -7.17 -5.51 1.72
C LEU A 48 -8.53 -5.10 2.29
N VAL A 49 -9.05 -5.87 3.26
CA VAL A 49 -10.41 -5.74 3.80
C VAL A 49 -10.36 -5.41 5.28
N CYS A 50 -11.13 -4.39 5.69
CA CYS A 50 -11.28 -3.96 7.07
C CYS A 50 -12.65 -4.35 7.63
N SER A 51 -12.69 -4.97 8.81
CA SER A 51 -13.94 -5.19 9.54
C SER A 51 -14.45 -3.94 10.29
N GLY A 52 -13.56 -2.98 10.53
CA GLY A 52 -13.83 -1.79 11.35
C GLY A 52 -13.97 -2.08 12.85
N GLN A 53 -13.67 -3.31 13.30
CA GLN A 53 -13.85 -3.73 14.69
C GLN A 53 -12.57 -4.38 15.25
N PRO A 54 -11.98 -3.84 16.34
CA PRO A 54 -12.27 -2.51 16.90
C PRO A 54 -11.94 -1.38 15.91
N ILE A 55 -12.41 -0.17 16.22
CA ILE A 55 -12.12 1.02 15.43
C ILE A 55 -10.63 1.35 15.55
N GLY A 56 -9.95 1.42 14.41
CA GLY A 56 -8.56 1.81 14.32
C GLY A 56 -8.16 2.00 12.86
N VAL A 57 -6.85 2.13 12.63
CA VAL A 57 -6.31 2.30 11.28
C VAL A 57 -5.17 1.31 11.05
N MET A 58 -4.71 1.25 9.80
CA MET A 58 -3.46 0.61 9.44
C MET A 58 -2.63 1.63 8.67
N ARG A 59 -1.32 1.66 8.90
CA ARG A 59 -0.40 2.55 8.20
C ARG A 59 0.69 1.76 7.49
N SER A 60 1.30 2.37 6.48
CA SER A 60 2.55 1.83 5.93
C SER A 60 3.63 1.83 7.01
N GLU A 61 4.51 0.83 6.96
CA GLU A 61 5.69 0.75 7.83
C GLU A 61 6.65 1.91 7.52
N LYS A 62 6.85 2.20 6.23
CA LYS A 62 7.66 3.31 5.73
C LYS A 62 6.89 4.64 5.77
N GLN A 63 7.61 5.71 6.10
CA GLN A 63 7.12 7.08 5.99
C GLN A 63 7.45 7.69 4.63
N TYR A 64 6.55 8.55 4.15
CA TYR A 64 6.65 9.24 2.86
C TYR A 64 6.36 10.73 3.07
N GLU A 65 7.04 11.58 2.31
CA GLU A 65 6.87 13.04 2.37
C GLU A 65 6.16 13.53 1.10
N ASN A 66 6.91 13.62 -0.01
CA ASN A 66 6.41 14.04 -1.31
C ASN A 66 6.07 12.80 -2.16
N PHE A 67 4.80 12.61 -2.49
CA PHE A 67 4.33 11.46 -3.25
C PHE A 67 3.08 11.78 -4.07
N VAL A 68 2.80 10.94 -5.06
CA VAL A 68 1.49 10.82 -5.70
C VAL A 68 0.90 9.50 -5.26
N LEU A 69 -0.26 9.53 -4.61
CA LEU A 69 -0.96 8.33 -4.17
C LEU A 69 -2.15 8.07 -5.08
N HIS A 70 -2.20 6.87 -5.65
CA HIS A 70 -3.38 6.34 -6.31
C HIS A 70 -3.90 5.15 -5.49
N ILE A 71 -5.18 5.19 -5.13
CA ILE A 71 -5.86 4.14 -4.37
C ILE A 71 -7.29 3.99 -4.88
N GLU A 72 -7.72 2.74 -5.03
CA GLU A 72 -9.11 2.39 -5.29
C GLU A 72 -9.70 1.79 -4.01
N TRP A 73 -10.91 2.18 -3.67
CA TRP A 73 -11.60 1.69 -2.48
C TRP A 73 -13.11 1.60 -2.71
N ARG A 74 -13.78 0.76 -1.92
CA ARG A 74 -15.24 0.67 -1.88
C ARG A 74 -15.70 0.26 -0.48
N HIS A 75 -16.92 0.64 -0.12
CA HIS A 75 -17.58 0.02 1.03
C HIS A 75 -18.14 -1.35 0.65
N MET A 76 -17.98 -2.33 1.55
CA MET A 76 -18.53 -3.68 1.38
C MET A 76 -19.99 -3.76 1.85
N GLU A 77 -20.41 -2.81 2.69
CA GLU A 77 -21.75 -2.71 3.26
C GLU A 77 -22.24 -1.26 3.20
N SER A 78 -23.56 -1.05 3.18
CA SER A 78 -24.15 0.29 3.19
C SER A 78 -23.89 1.02 4.51
N GLY A 79 -23.61 2.33 4.43
CA GLY A 79 -23.41 3.16 5.64
C GLY A 79 -22.03 3.04 6.28
N GLY A 80 -21.05 2.46 5.58
CA GLY A 80 -19.67 2.43 6.03
C GLY A 80 -19.07 3.83 6.18
N ASN A 81 -18.09 3.96 7.09
CA ASN A 81 -17.26 5.15 7.26
C ASN A 81 -15.80 4.71 7.26
N SER A 82 -15.02 5.26 6.34
CA SER A 82 -13.60 4.98 6.18
C SER A 82 -12.89 6.22 5.63
N GLY A 83 -11.56 6.18 5.57
CA GLY A 83 -10.78 7.31 5.08
C GLY A 83 -9.32 6.95 4.84
N VAL A 84 -8.67 7.77 4.03
CA VAL A 84 -7.23 7.74 3.80
C VAL A 84 -6.62 8.90 4.59
N PHE A 85 -5.68 8.57 5.46
CA PHE A 85 -4.95 9.55 6.26
C PHE A 85 -3.54 9.71 5.71
N ILE A 86 -3.12 10.95 5.46
CA ILE A 86 -1.78 11.29 4.99
C ILE A 86 -1.06 12.12 6.05
N TRP A 87 0.26 11.95 6.16
CA TRP A 87 1.10 12.60 7.17
C TRP A 87 0.61 12.39 8.61
N SER A 88 0.07 11.19 8.86
CA SER A 88 -0.34 10.75 10.19
C SER A 88 0.75 9.87 10.78
N GLU A 89 1.14 10.15 12.03
CA GLU A 89 2.15 9.37 12.74
C GLU A 89 1.65 7.94 13.03
N GLY A 90 0.38 7.80 13.45
CA GLY A 90 -0.23 6.50 13.71
C GLY A 90 0.55 5.70 14.75
N THR A 91 0.97 6.35 15.82
CA THR A 91 1.60 5.71 16.97
C THR A 91 0.56 4.98 17.80
N VAL A 92 0.86 3.73 18.13
CA VAL A 92 0.15 2.99 19.18
C VAL A 92 0.80 3.41 20.50
N PRO A 93 0.03 3.77 21.54
CA PRO A 93 0.58 4.06 22.86
C PRO A 93 1.46 2.94 23.41
#